data_AF-A0A843JCN1-F1
#
_entry.id   AF-A0A843JCN1-F1
#
_cell.length_a   1.000
_cell.length_b   1.000
_cell.length_c   1.000
_cell.angle_alpha   90.00
_cell.angle_beta   90.00
_cell.angle_gamma   90.00
#
_symmetry.space_group_name_H-M   'P 1'
#
loop_
_entity.id
_entity.type
_entity.pdbx_description
1 polymer ?
#
loop_
_entity_poly.entity_id
_entity_poly.type
_entity_poly.pdbx_seq_one_letter_code
_entity_poly.pdbx_strand_id
1 'polypeptide(L)'
;MTRERDIKFLLKKYSTKQPGEQFTSPRLKMEYNNKEWRLAQKIRTCKYVMDELGIHGQDRDRCIYLVKKIPFKELHRNASCETIITCLCFYIKKLQTPKRRTYNYKVCKEYGVDEEIFSLIIARLCNYLQQHSYLYD
;
A
#
# COMPACT_ATOMS: atom_id res chain seq x y z
N MET A 1 -43.75 0.94 32.83
CA MET A 1 -42.85 2.11 32.94
C MET A 1 -42.18 2.33 31.59
N THR A 2 -42.72 3.26 30.81
CA THR A 2 -42.16 3.74 29.55
C THR A 2 -40.78 4.31 29.86
N ARG A 3 -39.70 3.66 29.40
CA ARG A 3 -38.35 4.24 29.45
C ARG A 3 -38.37 5.45 28.51
N GLU A 4 -38.71 6.62 29.04
CA GLU A 4 -38.54 7.88 28.33
C GLU A 4 -37.09 7.93 27.87
N ARG A 5 -36.92 8.03 26.55
CA ARG A 5 -35.62 8.20 25.92
C ARG A 5 -35.16 9.61 26.27
N ASP A 6 -34.50 9.75 27.42
CA ASP A 6 -33.93 11.00 27.90
C ASP A 6 -33.23 11.75 26.75
N ILE A 7 -33.38 13.06 26.70
CA ILE A 7 -32.81 13.95 25.67
C ILE A 7 -31.32 13.66 25.49
N LYS A 8 -30.60 13.39 26.58
CA LYS A 8 -29.18 13.01 26.54
C LYS A 8 -28.92 11.72 25.76
N PHE A 9 -29.80 10.73 25.90
CA PHE A 9 -29.71 9.47 25.15
C PHE A 9 -29.97 9.69 23.66
N LEU A 10 -30.96 10.50 23.30
CA LEU A 10 -31.26 10.83 21.91
C LEU A 10 -30.10 11.60 21.26
N LEU A 11 -29.57 12.62 21.94
CA LEU A 11 -28.40 13.38 21.45
C LEU A 11 -27.18 12.49 21.25
N LYS A 12 -26.92 11.54 22.15
CA LYS A 12 -25.81 10.57 22.00
C LYS A 12 -26.07 9.54 20.90
N LYS A 13 -27.31 9.13 20.69
CA LYS A 13 -27.67 8.16 19.64
C LYS A 13 -27.51 8.79 18.25
N TYR A 14 -28.01 10.01 18.07
CA TYR A 14 -27.94 10.75 16.80
C TYR A 14 -26.63 11.51 16.58
N SER A 15 -25.69 11.48 17.52
CA SER A 15 -24.31 11.93 17.27
C SER A 15 -23.49 10.93 16.44
N THR A 16 -24.04 9.73 16.19
CA THR A 16 -23.41 8.67 15.37
C THR A 16 -24.33 8.23 14.24
N LYS A 17 -23.72 7.68 13.17
CA LYS A 17 -24.37 7.32 11.91
C LYS A 17 -25.66 6.51 12.12
N GLN A 18 -26.76 6.96 11.52
CA GLN A 18 -27.94 6.13 11.39
C GLN A 18 -27.93 5.34 10.07
N PRO A 19 -28.51 4.13 10.04
CA PRO A 19 -28.64 3.36 8.81
C PRO A 19 -29.52 4.15 7.81
N GLY A 20 -28.98 4.43 6.62
CA GLY A 20 -29.73 5.09 5.52
C GLY A 20 -29.41 6.57 5.27
N GLU A 21 -28.61 7.24 6.10
CA GLU A 21 -28.23 8.64 5.87
C GLU A 21 -27.22 8.78 4.70
N GLN A 22 -27.54 9.63 3.71
CA GLN A 22 -26.57 10.08 2.70
C GLN A 22 -25.52 10.99 3.35
N PHE A 23 -24.25 10.64 3.17
CA PHE A 23 -23.13 11.16 3.96
C PHE A 23 -22.47 12.39 3.30
N THR A 24 -22.67 13.58 3.86
CA THR A 24 -21.93 14.82 3.54
C THR A 24 -21.07 15.29 4.73
N SER A 25 -20.41 14.37 5.44
CA SER A 25 -19.57 14.71 6.60
C SER A 25 -18.18 15.24 6.17
N PRO A 26 -17.74 16.43 6.64
CA PRO A 26 -16.38 16.96 6.41
C PRO A 26 -15.26 16.00 6.81
N ARG A 27 -15.51 15.11 7.77
CA ARG A 27 -14.56 14.11 8.28
C ARG A 27 -14.20 13.04 7.23
N LEU A 28 -15.17 12.58 6.44
CA LEU A 28 -14.90 11.64 5.34
C LEU A 28 -14.11 12.29 4.20
N LYS A 29 -14.38 13.57 3.91
CA LYS A 29 -13.60 14.34 2.93
C LYS A 29 -12.14 14.47 3.36
N MET A 30 -11.88 14.72 4.64
CA MET A 30 -10.53 14.70 5.22
C MET A 30 -9.86 13.31 5.16
N GLU A 31 -10.57 12.24 5.51
CA GLU A 31 -10.03 10.87 5.44
C GLU A 31 -9.69 10.43 4.00
N TYR A 32 -10.56 10.77 3.05
CA TYR A 32 -10.34 10.54 1.62
C TYR A 32 -9.09 11.29 1.13
N ASN A 33 -9.00 12.60 1.41
CA ASN A 33 -7.84 13.41 1.08
C ASN A 33 -6.54 12.84 1.69
N ASN A 34 -6.61 12.32 2.93
CA ASN A 34 -5.45 11.70 3.59
C ASN A 34 -5.02 10.39 2.89
N LYS A 35 -5.97 9.57 2.43
CA LYS A 35 -5.65 8.34 1.69
C LYS A 35 -5.01 8.65 0.33
N GLU A 36 -5.56 9.61 -0.41
CA GLU A 36 -4.99 10.07 -1.67
C GLU A 36 -3.58 10.65 -1.47
N TRP A 37 -3.40 11.48 -0.45
CA TRP A 37 -2.09 12.05 -0.13
C TRP A 37 -1.07 10.97 0.20
N ARG A 38 -1.43 9.97 1.02
CA ARG A 38 -0.55 8.83 1.33
C ARG A 38 -0.21 8.03 0.08
N LEU A 39 -1.17 7.80 -0.81
CA LEU A 39 -0.93 7.11 -2.08
C LEU A 39 0.00 7.93 -2.98
N ALA A 40 -0.19 9.24 -3.06
CA ALA A 40 0.68 10.13 -3.81
C ALA A 40 2.12 10.11 -3.28
N GLN A 41 2.32 10.05 -1.95
CA GLN A 41 3.64 9.86 -1.35
C GLN A 41 4.27 8.53 -1.79
N LYS A 42 3.54 7.42 -1.68
CA LYS A 42 4.04 6.11 -2.14
C LYS A 42 4.44 6.13 -3.61
N ILE A 43 3.63 6.75 -4.47
CA ILE A 43 3.93 6.86 -5.90
C ILE A 43 5.18 7.72 -6.13
N ARG A 44 5.37 8.81 -5.39
CA ARG A 44 6.59 9.63 -5.47
C ARG A 44 7.83 8.84 -5.08
N THR A 45 7.79 8.14 -3.94
CA THR A 45 8.88 7.26 -3.51
C THR A 45 9.16 6.18 -4.57
N CYS A 46 8.11 5.58 -5.13
CA CYS A 46 8.26 4.58 -6.20
C CYS A 46 8.95 5.15 -7.44
N LYS A 47 8.59 6.37 -7.88
CA LYS A 47 9.26 7.04 -9.00
C LYS A 47 10.75 7.27 -8.72
N TYR A 48 11.08 7.79 -7.54
CA TYR A 48 12.47 7.98 -7.12
C TYR A 48 13.27 6.67 -7.17
N VAL A 49 12.74 5.60 -6.57
CA VAL A 49 13.40 4.28 -6.58
C VAL A 49 13.54 3.73 -8.00
N MET A 50 12.54 3.88 -8.86
CA MET A 50 12.62 3.44 -10.25
C MET A 50 13.73 4.16 -11.01
N ASP A 51 13.93 5.46 -10.75
CA ASP A 51 14.98 6.24 -11.38
C ASP A 51 16.36 5.74 -10.92
N GLU A 52 16.54 5.50 -9.61
CA GLU A 52 17.78 4.93 -9.04
C GLU A 52 18.08 3.51 -9.55
N LEU A 53 17.06 2.71 -9.82
CA LEU A 53 17.21 1.35 -10.37
C LEU A 53 17.31 1.34 -11.91
N GLY A 54 17.17 2.50 -12.57
CA GLY A 54 17.13 2.61 -14.03
C GLY A 54 16.01 1.76 -14.65
N ILE A 55 14.79 1.89 -14.13
CA ILE A 55 13.58 1.23 -14.64
C ILE A 55 12.85 2.20 -15.59
N HIS A 56 12.59 1.75 -16.81
CA HIS A 56 12.02 2.56 -17.88
C HIS A 56 10.85 1.85 -18.59
N GLY A 57 10.07 2.61 -19.36
CA GLY A 57 8.97 2.07 -20.17
C GLY A 57 7.87 1.40 -19.36
N GLN A 58 7.30 0.33 -19.91
CA GLN A 58 6.15 -0.40 -19.34
C GLN A 58 6.40 -0.96 -17.93
N ASP A 59 7.66 -1.20 -17.57
CA ASP A 59 8.00 -1.69 -16.23
C ASP A 59 7.76 -0.63 -15.15
N ARG A 60 7.77 0.67 -15.51
CA ARG A 60 7.36 1.72 -14.57
C ARG A 60 5.88 1.62 -14.22
N ASP A 61 5.05 1.34 -15.22
CA ASP A 61 3.61 1.18 -15.02
C ASP A 61 3.31 -0.05 -14.16
N ARG A 62 4.07 -1.14 -14.35
CA ARG A 62 4.01 -2.34 -13.50
C ARG A 62 4.36 -2.02 -12.04
N CYS A 63 5.45 -1.31 -11.79
CA CYS A 63 5.81 -0.87 -10.43
C CYS A 63 4.71 -0.02 -9.78
N ILE A 64 4.18 0.97 -10.51
CA ILE A 64 3.11 1.84 -10.02
C ILE A 64 1.83 1.05 -9.75
N TYR A 65 1.49 0.10 -10.63
CA TYR A 65 0.35 -0.78 -10.45
C TYR A 65 0.46 -1.59 -9.16
N LEU A 66 1.61 -2.23 -8.92
CA LEU A 66 1.88 -3.00 -7.69
C LEU A 66 1.72 -2.12 -6.44
N VAL A 67 2.27 -0.91 -6.45
CA VAL A 67 2.18 0.04 -5.32
C VAL A 67 0.75 0.50 -5.05
N LYS A 68 -0.08 0.66 -6.09
CA LYS A 68 -1.48 1.07 -5.96
C LYS A 68 -2.38 -0.05 -5.46
N LYS A 69 -2.15 -1.27 -5.93
CA LYS A 69 -3.07 -2.40 -5.71
C LYS A 69 -2.74 -3.18 -4.45
N ILE A 70 -1.47 -3.33 -4.11
CA ILE A 70 -1.09 -4.28 -3.06
C ILE A 70 -1.16 -3.63 -1.68
N PRO A 71 -1.84 -4.27 -0.71
CA PRO A 71 -1.84 -3.84 0.67
C PRO A 71 -0.48 -4.12 1.33
N PHE A 72 0.29 -3.06 1.55
CA PHE A 72 1.67 -3.15 2.11
C PHE A 72 1.74 -3.89 3.45
N LYS A 73 0.68 -3.76 4.28
CA LYS A 73 0.64 -4.40 5.59
C LYS A 73 0.49 -5.93 5.51
N GLU A 74 -0.04 -6.46 4.42
CA GLU A 74 -0.10 -7.90 4.17
C GLU A 74 1.25 -8.44 3.69
N LEU A 75 2.02 -7.64 2.95
CA LEU A 75 3.38 -7.98 2.58
C LEU A 75 4.32 -7.97 3.79
N HIS A 76 4.30 -6.91 4.58
CA HIS A 76 5.13 -6.83 5.78
C HIS A 76 4.60 -5.83 6.79
N ARG A 77 4.08 -6.34 7.92
CA ARG A 77 3.44 -5.52 8.95
C ARG A 77 4.35 -4.41 9.50
N ASN A 78 5.62 -4.73 9.70
CA ASN A 78 6.60 -3.88 10.40
C ASN A 78 7.55 -3.12 9.46
N ALA A 79 7.51 -3.39 8.15
CA ALA A 79 8.43 -2.70 7.23
C ALA A 79 7.87 -1.31 6.93
N SER A 80 8.80 -0.39 6.64
CA SER A 80 8.44 0.92 6.11
C SER A 80 7.82 0.79 4.72
N CYS A 81 7.11 1.82 4.27
CA CYS A 81 6.55 1.81 2.93
C CYS A 81 7.66 1.84 1.88
N GLU A 82 8.74 2.56 2.18
CA GLU A 82 9.93 2.75 1.37
C GLU A 82 10.64 1.41 1.12
N THR A 83 10.84 0.60 2.16
CA THR A 83 11.44 -0.74 2.04
C THR A 83 10.58 -1.64 1.14
N ILE A 84 9.26 -1.66 1.34
CA ILE A 84 8.35 -2.46 0.52
C ILE A 84 8.37 -2.00 -0.94
N ILE A 85 8.25 -0.70 -1.18
CA ILE A 85 8.32 -0.11 -2.53
C ILE A 85 9.63 -0.49 -3.22
N THR A 86 10.73 -0.45 -2.47
CA THR A 86 12.05 -0.79 -2.99
C THR A 86 12.14 -2.27 -3.36
N CYS A 87 11.61 -3.16 -2.53
CA CYS A 87 11.52 -4.58 -2.87
C CYS A 87 10.67 -4.81 -4.13
N LEU A 88 9.52 -4.15 -4.26
CA LEU A 88 8.66 -4.30 -5.44
C LEU A 88 9.33 -3.83 -6.72
N CYS A 89 10.00 -2.66 -6.68
CA CYS A 89 10.72 -2.14 -7.84
C CYS A 89 11.93 -3.02 -8.18
N PHE A 90 12.67 -3.46 -7.16
CA PHE A 90 13.81 -4.36 -7.35
C PHE A 90 13.39 -5.71 -7.94
N TYR A 91 12.23 -6.25 -7.55
CA TYR A 91 11.66 -7.45 -8.16
C TYR A 91 11.44 -7.30 -9.67
N ILE A 92 10.80 -6.21 -10.10
CA ILE A 92 10.61 -5.92 -11.54
C ILE A 92 11.97 -5.81 -12.25
N LYS A 93 12.97 -5.17 -11.63
CA LYS A 93 14.33 -5.12 -12.18
C LYS A 93 14.98 -6.50 -12.29
N LYS A 94 14.76 -7.36 -11.30
CA LYS A 94 15.29 -8.73 -11.24
C LYS A 94 14.67 -9.62 -12.31
N LEU A 95 13.40 -9.41 -12.68
CA LEU A 95 12.77 -10.12 -13.80
C LEU A 95 13.50 -9.88 -15.13
N GLN A 96 14.00 -8.66 -15.36
CA GLN A 96 14.82 -8.36 -16.54
C GLN A 96 16.24 -8.92 -16.43
N THR A 97 16.82 -8.88 -15.22
CA THR A 97 18.22 -9.23 -14.97
C THR A 97 18.37 -10.08 -13.69
N PRO A 98 18.19 -11.42 -13.79
CA PRO A 98 18.03 -12.30 -12.63
C PRO A 98 19.24 -12.36 -11.68
N LYS A 99 20.46 -12.20 -12.21
CA LYS A 99 21.71 -12.37 -11.44
C LYS A 99 22.05 -11.19 -10.52
N ARG A 100 21.24 -10.13 -10.49
CA ARG A 100 21.52 -8.92 -9.70
C ARG A 100 21.16 -9.13 -8.23
N ARG A 101 22.05 -8.69 -7.34
CA ARG A 101 21.88 -8.78 -5.89
C ARG A 101 21.54 -7.42 -5.29
N THR A 102 20.84 -7.41 -4.16
CA THR A 102 20.32 -6.18 -3.51
C THR A 102 21.45 -5.24 -3.09
N TYR A 103 22.55 -5.76 -2.56
CA TYR A 103 23.68 -4.96 -2.09
C TYR A 103 24.41 -4.17 -3.19
N ASN A 104 24.20 -4.52 -4.47
CA ASN A 104 24.77 -3.77 -5.59
C ASN A 104 24.11 -2.40 -5.80
N TYR A 105 23.01 -2.13 -5.09
CA TYR A 105 22.19 -0.94 -5.28
C TYR A 105 22.21 -0.07 -4.02
N LYS A 106 22.66 1.18 -4.20
CA LYS A 106 22.68 2.18 -3.12
C LYS A 106 21.28 2.37 -2.52
N VAL A 107 20.26 2.48 -3.36
CA VAL A 107 18.86 2.67 -2.92
C VAL A 107 18.33 1.48 -2.09
N CYS A 108 18.77 0.26 -2.38
CA CYS A 108 18.43 -0.91 -1.56
C CYS A 108 19.07 -0.81 -0.18
N LYS A 109 20.34 -0.41 -0.10
CA LYS A 109 21.04 -0.21 1.17
C LYS A 109 20.42 0.92 1.99
N GLU A 110 20.06 2.03 1.35
CA GLU A 110 19.44 3.20 1.97
C GLU A 110 18.11 2.86 2.66
N TYR A 111 17.28 2.05 2.01
CA TYR A 111 15.99 1.62 2.56
C TYR A 111 16.05 0.29 3.32
N GLY A 112 17.24 -0.19 3.65
CA GLY A 112 17.43 -1.40 4.47
C GLY A 112 16.89 -2.67 3.82
N VAL A 113 16.96 -2.78 2.49
CA VAL A 113 16.57 -3.98 1.75
C VAL A 113 17.78 -4.90 1.63
N ASP A 114 17.80 -5.95 2.45
CA ASP A 114 18.69 -7.10 2.29
C ASP A 114 17.99 -8.24 1.53
N GLU A 115 18.72 -9.33 1.28
CA GLU A 115 18.16 -10.49 0.54
C GLU A 115 17.09 -11.23 1.35
N GLU A 116 17.12 -11.21 2.69
CA GLU A 116 16.13 -11.88 3.55
C GLU A 116 14.78 -11.15 3.51
N ILE A 117 14.79 -9.85 3.75
CA ILE A 117 13.63 -8.97 3.67
C ILE A 117 13.06 -8.99 2.25
N PHE A 118 13.93 -8.93 1.24
CA PHE A 118 13.52 -9.04 -0.15
C PHE A 118 12.79 -10.36 -0.41
N SER A 119 13.41 -11.50 -0.07
CA SER A 119 12.83 -12.83 -0.29
C SER A 119 11.50 -13.00 0.43
N LEU A 120 11.40 -12.54 1.68
CA LEU A 120 10.16 -12.58 2.47
C LEU A 120 9.02 -11.78 1.82
N ILE A 121 9.30 -10.54 1.41
CA ILE A 121 8.30 -9.68 0.79
C ILE A 121 7.85 -10.27 -0.55
N ILE A 122 8.77 -10.79 -1.37
CA ILE A 122 8.41 -11.38 -2.66
C ILE A 122 7.65 -12.70 -2.51
N ALA A 123 8.00 -13.54 -1.55
CA ALA A 123 7.23 -14.76 -1.26
C ALA A 123 5.78 -14.42 -0.89
N ARG A 124 5.59 -13.42 -0.02
CA ARG A 124 4.25 -12.95 0.36
C ARG A 124 3.51 -12.27 -0.79
N LEU A 125 4.21 -11.54 -1.64
CA LEU A 125 3.66 -10.98 -2.87
C LEU A 125 3.12 -12.09 -3.78
N CYS A 126 3.92 -13.13 -4.03
CA CYS A 126 3.50 -14.27 -4.85
C CYS A 126 2.26 -14.96 -4.27
N ASN A 127 2.24 -15.20 -2.95
CA ASN A 127 1.07 -15.76 -2.28
C ASN A 127 -0.18 -14.88 -2.42
N TYR A 128 -0.01 -13.56 -2.24
CA TYR A 128 -1.10 -12.59 -2.42
C TYR A 128 -1.65 -12.64 -3.85
N LEU A 129 -0.77 -12.60 -4.85
CA LEU A 129 -1.16 -12.66 -6.25
C LEU A 129 -1.85 -13.98 -6.59
N GLN A 130 -1.34 -15.12 -6.12
CA GLN A 130 -1.98 -16.42 -6.34
C GLN A 130 -3.39 -16.44 -5.76
N GLN A 131 -3.58 -16.02 -4.50
CA GLN A 131 -4.91 -15.99 -3.86
C GLN A 131 -5.93 -15.12 -4.60
N HIS A 132 -5.48 -14.04 -5.24
CA HIS A 132 -6.36 -13.10 -5.95
C HIS A 132 -6.41 -13.35 -7.48
N SER A 133 -5.55 -14.22 -8.02
CA SER A 133 -5.53 -14.58 -9.44
C SER A 133 -6.59 -15.63 -9.77
N TYR A 134 -6.94 -16.53 -8.85
CA TYR A 134 -8.01 -17.52 -9.04
C TYR A 134 -9.44 -16.94 -9.09
N LEU A 135 -9.60 -15.61 -8.96
CA LEU A 135 -10.91 -14.92 -9.01
C LEU A 135 -11.22 -14.34 -10.40
N TYR A 136 -10.37 -14.58 -11.41
CA TYR A 136 -10.52 -14.04 -12.77
C TYR A 136 -10.37 -15.11 -13.87
N ASP A 137 -10.54 -16.40 -13.54
CA ASP A 137 -10.81 -17.46 -14.53
C ASP A 137 -12.32 -17.74 -14.61
#